data_AF-T1AZP0-F1
#
_entry.id   AF-T1AZP0-F1
#
_cell.length_a   1.000
_cell.length_b   1.000
_cell.length_c   1.000
_cell.angle_alpha   90.00
_cell.angle_beta   90.00
_cell.angle_gamma   90.00
#
_symmetry.space_group_name_H-M   'P 1'
#
loop_
_entity.id
_entity.type
_entity.pdbx_description
1 polymer ?
#
loop_
_entity_poly.entity_id
_entity_poly.type
_entity_poly.pdbx_seq_one_letter_code
_entity_poly.pdbx_strand_id
1 'polypeptide(L)'
;MNTAATDPDAGKRAAAEAALKEVQDDSVVGVGTGSTVRFFIAGLARMRARIEGAVSSSEQSSALLRAAGIPVLDLNAVGPIPLYVDGADECDPWRRLIKGGGAALTREKIVAEAAQRFVCIIDPSKCVDVLGRFPLPVEVIPMARSLVARALVRLGGQPVWRDGTTTDNGNWILDVHGLRITDPGGAGARDQPDPRRGQRGFVRAASGRCGAGGRHAATRTAALKRGACPQMCCVADRPRAACCKSPALSRRARRLAAPSPPVWGCPATG
;
A
#
# COMPACT_ATOMS: atom_id res chain seq x y z
N MET A 1 19.51 -22.03 38.65
CA MET A 1 19.08 -20.69 38.18
C MET A 1 18.32 -20.89 36.89
N ASN A 2 17.01 -20.66 36.91
CA ASN A 2 16.13 -20.93 35.76
C ASN A 2 16.22 -19.72 34.80
N THR A 3 16.90 -19.88 33.67
CA THR A 3 16.87 -18.89 32.58
C THR A 3 15.48 -18.92 31.98
N ALA A 4 14.59 -18.03 32.42
CA ALA A 4 13.29 -17.82 31.80
C ALA A 4 13.52 -17.48 30.32
N ALA A 5 13.22 -18.44 29.45
CA ALA A 5 13.29 -18.25 28.01
C ALA A 5 12.40 -17.06 27.65
N THR A 6 13.00 -16.03 27.06
CA THR A 6 12.28 -14.83 26.62
C THR A 6 11.36 -15.27 25.49
N ASP A 7 10.05 -15.22 25.73
CA ASP A 7 9.05 -15.54 24.73
C ASP A 7 9.21 -14.62 23.50
N PRO A 8 9.64 -15.14 22.34
CA PRO A 8 9.98 -14.33 21.17
C PRO A 8 8.75 -13.63 20.56
N ASP A 9 7.54 -14.08 20.90
CA ASP A 9 6.29 -13.50 20.41
C ASP A 9 5.60 -12.57 21.41
N ALA A 10 6.17 -12.38 22.62
CA ALA A 10 5.60 -11.50 23.64
C ALA A 10 5.35 -10.08 23.11
N GLY A 11 6.29 -9.53 22.34
CA GLY A 11 6.14 -8.22 21.72
C GLY A 11 4.99 -8.16 20.71
N LYS A 12 4.86 -9.19 19.87
CA LYS A 12 3.80 -9.26 18.87
C LYS A 12 2.41 -9.35 19.52
N ARG A 13 2.29 -10.16 20.60
CA ARG A 13 1.08 -10.24 21.42
C ARG A 13 0.72 -8.89 22.03
N ALA A 14 1.67 -8.22 22.66
CA ALA A 14 1.43 -6.92 23.29
C ALA A 14 0.96 -5.86 22.28
N ALA A 15 1.57 -5.81 21.09
CA ALA A 15 1.16 -4.88 20.04
C ALA A 15 -0.25 -5.20 19.52
N ALA A 16 -0.57 -6.48 19.32
CA ALA A 16 -1.90 -6.92 18.92
C ALA A 16 -2.98 -6.56 19.96
N GLU A 17 -2.74 -6.85 21.24
CA GLU A 17 -3.67 -6.53 22.34
C GLU A 17 -3.95 -5.03 22.46
N ALA A 18 -2.92 -4.20 22.26
CA ALA A 18 -3.10 -2.76 22.27
C ALA A 18 -3.90 -2.26 21.05
N ALA A 19 -3.79 -2.90 19.88
CA ALA A 19 -4.59 -2.56 18.70
C ALA A 19 -6.06 -2.96 18.85
N LEU A 20 -6.39 -4.01 19.61
CA LEU A 20 -7.79 -4.41 19.88
C LEU A 20 -8.59 -3.32 20.59
N LYS A 21 -7.93 -2.42 21.33
CA LYS A 21 -8.59 -1.31 22.03
C LYS A 21 -9.13 -0.23 21.08
N GLU A 22 -8.66 -0.23 19.83
CA GLU A 22 -9.10 0.71 18.80
C GLU A 22 -10.32 0.17 18.01
N VAL A 23 -10.70 -1.09 18.23
CA VAL A 23 -11.85 -1.73 17.56
C VAL A 23 -13.16 -1.12 18.07
N GLN A 24 -13.97 -0.64 17.14
CA GLN A 24 -15.29 -0.04 17.40
C GLN A 24 -16.37 -1.11 17.34
N ASP A 25 -17.42 -0.95 18.14
CA ASP A 25 -18.57 -1.84 18.12
C ASP A 25 -19.35 -1.72 16.81
N ASP A 26 -20.00 -2.81 16.39
CA ASP A 26 -20.85 -2.90 15.21
C ASP A 26 -20.14 -2.41 13.93
N SER A 27 -18.84 -2.68 13.82
CA SER A 27 -18.02 -2.23 12.70
C SER A 27 -17.41 -3.37 11.91
N VAL A 28 -17.08 -3.09 10.63
CA VAL A 28 -16.23 -3.95 9.81
C VAL A 28 -14.77 -3.61 10.08
N VAL A 29 -13.95 -4.62 10.38
CA VAL A 29 -12.52 -4.44 10.66
C VAL A 29 -11.69 -4.91 9.47
N GLY A 30 -10.81 -4.04 8.97
CA GLY A 30 -9.80 -4.46 8.02
C GLY A 30 -8.66 -5.20 8.74
N VAL A 31 -8.29 -6.38 8.25
CA VAL A 31 -7.28 -7.25 8.85
C VAL A 31 -6.16 -7.52 7.86
N GLY A 32 -4.94 -7.19 8.28
CA GLY A 32 -3.72 -7.35 7.52
C GLY A 32 -3.21 -8.78 7.41
N THR A 33 -1.90 -8.94 7.17
CA THR A 33 -1.26 -10.25 7.00
C THR A 33 0.06 -10.37 7.78
N GLY A 34 0.41 -11.59 8.18
CA GLY A 34 1.71 -11.93 8.76
C GLY A 34 1.67 -12.36 10.23
N SER A 35 2.85 -12.69 10.77
CA SER A 35 2.98 -13.35 12.09
C SER A 35 2.42 -12.53 13.25
N THR A 36 2.58 -11.21 13.24
CA THR A 36 2.02 -10.32 14.27
C THR A 36 0.49 -10.24 14.19
N VAL A 37 -0.06 -10.21 12.97
CA VAL A 37 -1.51 -10.12 12.74
C VAL A 37 -2.22 -11.39 13.22
N ARG A 38 -1.58 -12.56 13.23
CA ARG A 38 -2.16 -13.79 13.81
C ARG A 38 -2.60 -13.61 15.26
N PHE A 39 -1.83 -12.86 16.07
CA PHE A 39 -2.21 -12.56 17.45
C PHE A 39 -3.37 -11.59 17.52
N PHE A 40 -3.46 -10.64 16.57
CA PHE A 40 -4.61 -9.75 16.47
C PHE A 40 -5.89 -10.50 16.11
N ILE A 41 -5.84 -11.43 15.15
CA ILE A 41 -6.98 -12.30 14.79
C ILE A 41 -7.41 -13.15 16.01
N ALA A 42 -6.46 -13.76 16.73
CA ALA A 42 -6.78 -14.53 17.94
C ALA A 42 -7.44 -13.66 19.02
N GLY A 43 -6.99 -12.41 19.15
CA GLY A 43 -7.58 -11.43 20.03
C GLY A 43 -9.00 -11.01 19.61
N LEU A 44 -9.20 -10.78 18.31
CA LEU A 44 -10.47 -10.40 17.70
C LEU A 44 -11.52 -11.51 17.86
N ALA A 45 -11.10 -12.78 17.80
CA ALA A 45 -11.97 -13.95 17.99
C ALA A 45 -12.69 -13.94 19.36
N ARG A 46 -12.04 -13.41 20.40
CA ARG A 46 -12.62 -13.28 21.76
C ARG A 46 -13.69 -12.20 21.85
N MET A 47 -13.70 -11.26 20.91
CA MET A 47 -14.64 -10.15 20.86
C MET A 47 -15.43 -10.10 19.55
N ARG A 48 -15.53 -11.23 18.83
CA ARG A 48 -16.16 -11.32 17.51
C ARG A 48 -17.63 -10.85 17.49
N ALA A 49 -18.33 -10.91 18.62
CA ALA A 49 -19.71 -10.43 18.75
C ALA A 49 -19.82 -8.89 18.70
N ARG A 50 -18.71 -8.15 18.82
CA ARG A 50 -18.65 -6.70 18.73
C ARG A 50 -18.41 -6.18 17.31
N ILE A 51 -18.22 -7.06 16.33
CA ILE A 51 -17.91 -6.68 14.95
C ILE A 51 -18.89 -7.35 13.99
N GLU A 52 -19.20 -6.69 12.89
CA GLU A 52 -20.05 -7.28 11.82
C GLU A 52 -19.28 -8.35 11.04
N GLY A 53 -17.97 -8.16 10.91
CA GLY A 53 -17.07 -9.05 10.18
C GLY A 53 -15.73 -8.38 9.90
N ALA A 54 -14.94 -9.02 9.04
CA ALA A 54 -13.61 -8.54 8.68
C ALA A 54 -13.38 -8.56 7.16
N VAL A 55 -12.72 -7.52 6.65
CA VAL A 55 -12.12 -7.54 5.30
C VAL A 55 -10.67 -7.97 5.44
N SER A 56 -10.30 -9.05 4.77
CA SER A 56 -8.96 -9.63 4.84
C SER A 56 -8.05 -9.14 3.71
N SER A 57 -6.77 -8.92 4.01
CA SER A 57 -5.76 -8.56 3.01
C SER A 57 -5.03 -9.76 2.38
N SER A 58 -5.34 -11.00 2.78
CA SER A 58 -4.79 -12.21 2.14
C SER A 58 -5.65 -13.44 2.34
N GLU A 59 -5.47 -14.47 1.50
CA GLU A 59 -6.10 -15.78 1.71
C GLU A 59 -5.64 -16.45 3.00
N GLN A 60 -4.39 -16.24 3.41
CA GLN A 60 -3.87 -16.72 4.68
C GLN A 60 -4.66 -16.14 5.87
N SER A 61 -4.85 -14.82 5.91
CA SER A 61 -5.64 -14.17 6.96
C SER A 61 -7.12 -14.54 6.87
N SER A 62 -7.67 -14.70 5.66
CA SER A 62 -9.05 -15.15 5.45
C SER A 62 -9.30 -16.54 6.05
N ALA A 63 -8.37 -17.48 5.86
CA ALA A 63 -8.46 -18.82 6.45
C ALA A 63 -8.47 -18.77 7.99
N LEU A 64 -7.62 -17.93 8.58
CA LEU A 64 -7.54 -17.75 10.03
C LEU A 64 -8.80 -17.11 10.62
N LEU A 65 -9.34 -16.09 9.96
CA LEU A 65 -10.58 -15.43 10.36
C LEU A 65 -11.76 -16.40 10.34
N ARG A 66 -11.90 -17.19 9.26
CA ARG A 66 -12.94 -18.23 9.15
C ARG A 66 -12.79 -19.29 10.24
N ALA A 67 -11.57 -19.77 10.48
CA ALA A 67 -11.29 -20.73 11.55
C ALA A 67 -11.61 -20.17 12.95
N ALA A 68 -11.50 -18.86 13.14
CA ALA A 68 -11.88 -18.16 14.37
C ALA A 68 -13.38 -17.84 14.48
N GLY A 69 -14.20 -18.22 13.49
CA GLY A 69 -15.63 -17.94 13.44
C GLY A 69 -15.96 -16.47 13.16
N ILE A 70 -15.06 -15.73 12.53
CA ILE A 70 -15.27 -14.34 12.12
C ILE A 70 -15.70 -14.32 10.64
N PRO A 71 -16.85 -13.69 10.29
CA PRO A 71 -17.26 -13.53 8.90
C PRO A 71 -16.22 -12.77 8.09
N VAL A 72 -15.81 -13.33 6.95
CA VAL A 72 -14.93 -12.63 5.99
C VAL A 72 -15.81 -11.99 4.93
N LEU A 73 -15.74 -10.67 4.82
CA LEU A 73 -16.56 -9.87 3.93
C LEU A 73 -15.75 -9.45 2.70
N ASP A 74 -16.43 -9.33 1.56
CA ASP A 74 -15.82 -8.81 0.33
C ASP A 74 -15.69 -7.28 0.41
N LEU A 75 -14.50 -6.76 0.05
CA LEU A 75 -14.24 -5.32 0.10
C LEU A 75 -15.23 -4.50 -0.74
N ASN A 76 -15.70 -5.03 -1.87
CA ASN A 76 -16.64 -4.34 -2.76
C ASN A 76 -18.07 -4.32 -2.19
N ALA A 77 -18.38 -5.21 -1.25
CA ALA A 77 -19.69 -5.32 -0.63
C ALA A 77 -19.80 -4.54 0.68
N VAL A 78 -18.70 -3.96 1.17
CA VAL A 78 -18.69 -3.17 2.42
C VAL A 78 -18.53 -1.68 2.14
N GLY A 79 -19.03 -0.88 3.08
CA GLY A 79 -18.79 0.56 3.12
C GLY A 79 -17.37 0.93 3.59
N PRO A 80 -17.14 2.20 3.96
CA PRO A 80 -15.86 2.66 4.49
C PRO A 80 -15.41 1.83 5.70
N ILE A 81 -14.15 1.38 5.71
CA ILE A 81 -13.60 0.57 6.81
C ILE A 81 -13.11 1.52 7.92
N PRO A 82 -13.69 1.52 9.14
CA PRO A 82 -13.26 2.45 10.18
C PRO A 82 -11.82 2.22 10.64
N LEU A 83 -11.39 0.96 10.71
CA LEU A 83 -10.07 0.56 11.19
C LEU A 83 -9.46 -0.55 10.33
N TYR A 84 -8.24 -0.34 9.87
CA TYR A 84 -7.36 -1.39 9.34
C TYR A 84 -6.19 -1.62 10.30
N VAL A 85 -5.92 -2.88 10.64
CA VAL A 85 -4.77 -3.27 11.48
C VAL A 85 -3.85 -4.20 10.71
N ASP A 86 -2.57 -3.86 10.63
CA ASP A 86 -1.59 -4.65 9.88
C ASP A 86 -0.16 -4.50 10.42
N GLY A 87 0.71 -5.44 10.08
CA GLY A 87 2.14 -5.37 10.38
C GLY A 87 2.95 -4.57 9.37
N ALA A 88 4.24 -4.45 9.61
CA ALA A 88 5.22 -3.96 8.64
C ALA A 88 6.57 -4.66 8.79
N ASP A 89 7.35 -4.64 7.71
CA ASP A 89 8.70 -5.19 7.67
C ASP A 89 9.72 -4.16 8.17
N GLU A 90 9.51 -2.88 7.85
CA GLU A 90 10.22 -1.74 8.43
C GLU A 90 9.29 -0.56 8.67
N CYS A 91 9.63 0.25 9.67
CA CYS A 91 9.02 1.52 9.97
C CYS A 91 10.09 2.55 10.31
N ASP A 92 9.97 3.75 9.75
CA ASP A 92 10.83 4.87 10.09
C ASP A 92 10.19 5.84 11.10
N PRO A 93 10.93 6.86 11.61
CA PRO A 93 10.38 7.84 12.56
C PRO A 93 9.22 8.67 11.98
N TRP A 94 9.13 8.75 10.65
CA TRP A 94 8.09 9.50 9.94
C TRP A 94 6.84 8.67 9.68
N ARG A 95 6.77 7.43 10.20
CA ARG A 95 5.68 6.47 10.02
C ARG A 95 5.52 5.97 8.58
N ARG A 96 6.60 6.02 7.80
CA ARG A 96 6.68 5.42 6.47
C ARG A 96 7.11 3.97 6.63
N LEU A 97 6.59 3.10 5.76
CA LEU A 97 6.68 1.65 5.94
C LEU A 97 7.27 0.97 4.71
N ILE A 98 8.04 -0.10 4.94
CA ILE A 98 8.18 -1.19 3.96
C ILE A 98 7.28 -2.33 4.41
N LYS A 99 6.52 -2.88 3.45
CA LYS A 99 5.61 -4.02 3.60
C LYS A 99 5.78 -4.97 2.41
N GLY A 100 5.31 -6.20 2.55
CA GLY A 100 5.29 -7.20 1.48
C GLY A 100 6.21 -8.41 1.69
N GLY A 101 6.87 -8.51 2.85
CA GLY A 101 7.60 -9.72 3.25
C GLY A 101 6.72 -10.96 3.19
N GLY A 102 5.44 -10.84 3.53
CA GLY A 102 4.43 -11.91 3.46
C GLY A 102 3.73 -12.09 2.12
N ALA A 103 4.16 -11.41 1.05
CA ALA A 103 3.59 -11.51 -0.31
C ALA A 103 2.12 -11.06 -0.49
N ALA A 104 1.57 -10.29 0.47
CA ALA A 104 0.20 -9.76 0.41
C ALA A 104 0.13 -8.24 0.08
N LEU A 105 1.26 -7.63 -0.32
CA LEU A 105 1.43 -6.18 -0.38
C LEU A 105 0.34 -5.41 -1.14
N THR A 106 -0.15 -5.96 -2.25
CA THR A 106 -1.14 -5.25 -3.08
C THR A 106 -2.49 -5.18 -2.38
N ARG A 107 -2.99 -6.30 -1.86
CA ARG A 107 -4.26 -6.34 -1.12
C ARG A 107 -4.14 -5.56 0.19
N GLU A 108 -3.01 -5.65 0.90
CA GLU A 108 -2.73 -4.82 2.08
C GLU A 108 -2.85 -3.32 1.77
N LYS A 109 -2.27 -2.87 0.65
CA LYS A 109 -2.33 -1.46 0.24
C LYS A 109 -3.76 -1.03 -0.13
N ILE A 110 -4.51 -1.90 -0.80
CA ILE A 110 -5.91 -1.64 -1.17
C ILE A 110 -6.78 -1.49 0.08
N VAL A 111 -6.69 -2.41 1.05
CA VAL A 111 -7.50 -2.34 2.28
C VAL A 111 -7.07 -1.13 3.14
N ALA A 112 -5.78 -0.83 3.22
CA ALA A 112 -5.29 0.37 3.90
C ALA A 112 -5.82 1.67 3.28
N GLU A 113 -6.01 1.70 1.96
CA GLU A 113 -6.56 2.85 1.23
C GLU A 113 -8.07 3.01 1.44
N ALA A 114 -8.79 1.90 1.59
CA ALA A 114 -10.23 1.88 1.91
C ALA A 114 -10.53 2.21 3.38
N ALA A 115 -9.51 2.22 4.24
CA ALA A 115 -9.66 2.46 5.67
C ALA A 115 -9.58 3.94 6.06
N GLN A 116 -10.41 4.33 7.02
CA GLN A 116 -10.40 5.67 7.61
C GLN A 116 -9.22 5.84 8.58
N ARG A 117 -8.85 4.76 9.27
CA ARG A 117 -7.70 4.74 10.17
C ARG A 117 -6.90 3.49 9.94
N PHE A 118 -5.58 3.66 9.81
CA PHE A 118 -4.64 2.54 9.72
C PHE A 118 -3.80 2.48 10.99
N VAL A 119 -3.82 1.35 11.68
CA VAL A 119 -2.98 1.05 12.83
C VAL A 119 -1.93 0.01 12.45
N CYS A 120 -0.67 0.43 12.46
CA CYS A 120 0.44 -0.48 12.23
C CYS A 120 0.90 -1.09 13.56
N ILE A 121 0.97 -2.42 13.62
CA ILE A 121 1.47 -3.21 14.76
C ILE A 121 2.84 -3.80 14.46
N ILE A 122 3.86 -3.33 15.18
CA ILE A 122 5.24 -3.78 14.99
C ILE A 122 5.94 -4.02 16.33
N ASP A 123 6.89 -4.94 16.30
CA ASP A 123 7.88 -5.07 17.37
C ASP A 123 9.03 -4.06 17.16
N PRO A 124 9.81 -3.75 18.22
CA PRO A 124 10.86 -2.74 18.15
C PRO A 124 11.94 -3.01 17.08
N SER A 125 12.20 -4.27 16.72
CA SER A 125 13.24 -4.64 15.73
C SER A 125 12.92 -4.14 14.32
N LYS A 126 11.65 -3.83 14.05
CA LYS A 126 11.17 -3.30 12.76
C LYS A 126 11.39 -1.81 12.62
N CYS A 127 11.85 -1.12 13.67
CA CYS A 127 12.09 0.30 13.58
C CYS A 127 13.51 0.62 13.12
N VAL A 128 13.61 1.48 12.11
CA VAL A 128 14.87 1.88 11.47
C VAL A 128 14.90 3.38 11.28
N ASP A 129 16.08 4.01 11.24
CA ASP A 129 16.18 5.46 10.99
C ASP A 129 15.87 5.82 9.54
N VAL A 130 16.28 4.95 8.61
CA VAL A 130 16.08 5.09 7.17
C VAL A 130 15.66 3.74 6.60
N LEU A 131 14.62 3.75 5.76
CA LEU A 131 14.09 2.55 5.11
C LEU A 131 15.07 1.98 4.07
N GLY A 132 15.04 0.66 3.90
CA GLY A 132 15.76 -0.06 2.85
C GLY A 132 16.79 -1.08 3.35
N ARG A 133 16.89 -1.32 4.67
CA ARG A 133 17.68 -2.46 5.18
C ARG A 133 16.97 -3.78 4.87
N PHE A 134 15.65 -3.82 5.02
CA PHE A 134 14.79 -4.86 4.48
C PHE A 134 14.62 -4.62 2.97
N PRO A 135 14.78 -5.66 2.11
CA PRO A 135 14.62 -5.49 0.67
C PRO A 135 13.19 -5.04 0.33
N LEU A 136 13.06 -4.07 -0.56
CA LEU A 136 11.76 -3.54 -0.95
C LEU A 136 11.03 -4.53 -1.86
N PRO A 137 9.89 -5.12 -1.44
CA PRO A 137 9.13 -6.02 -2.30
C PRO A 137 8.36 -5.23 -3.36
N VAL A 138 8.45 -5.66 -4.61
CA VAL A 138 7.71 -5.09 -5.75
C VAL A 138 6.95 -6.20 -6.46
N GLU A 139 5.62 -6.14 -6.41
CA GLU A 139 4.76 -7.06 -7.16
C GLU A 139 4.77 -6.70 -8.65
N VAL A 140 4.94 -7.69 -9.49
CA VAL A 140 5.05 -7.54 -10.95
C VAL A 140 4.23 -8.59 -11.68
N ILE A 141 3.59 -8.19 -12.78
CA ILE A 141 3.04 -9.13 -13.74
C ILE A 141 4.19 -10.05 -14.23
N PRO A 142 4.03 -11.38 -14.25
CA PRO A 142 5.11 -12.31 -14.61
C PRO A 142 5.81 -11.98 -15.94
N MET A 143 5.04 -11.64 -16.98
CA MET A 143 5.54 -11.21 -18.30
C MET A 143 6.50 -10.00 -18.21
N ALA A 144 6.29 -9.10 -17.25
CA ALA A 144 7.03 -7.85 -17.10
C ALA A 144 8.27 -7.97 -16.20
N ARG A 145 8.53 -9.13 -15.57
CA ARG A 145 9.60 -9.32 -14.56
C ARG A 145 10.94 -8.70 -14.98
N SER A 146 11.46 -9.07 -16.16
CA SER A 146 12.77 -8.61 -16.61
C SER A 146 12.78 -7.13 -17.03
N LEU A 147 11.65 -6.61 -17.54
CA LEU A 147 11.51 -5.18 -17.87
C LEU A 147 11.60 -4.33 -16.60
N VAL A 148 10.83 -4.70 -15.58
CA VAL A 148 10.81 -3.99 -14.29
C VAL A 148 12.15 -4.13 -13.57
N ALA A 149 12.76 -5.32 -13.57
CA ALA A 149 14.08 -5.52 -12.97
C ALA A 149 15.14 -4.56 -13.55
N ARG A 150 15.21 -4.40 -14.88
CA ARG A 150 16.13 -3.43 -15.49
C ARG A 150 15.83 -1.99 -15.09
N ALA A 151 14.56 -1.64 -14.89
CA ALA A 151 14.19 -0.30 -14.40
C ALA A 151 14.65 -0.07 -12.96
N LEU A 152 14.49 -1.07 -12.09
CA LEU A 152 14.93 -1.03 -10.70
C LEU A 152 16.46 -0.92 -10.58
N VAL A 153 17.21 -1.60 -11.47
CA VAL A 153 18.68 -1.45 -11.56
C VAL A 153 19.08 -0.01 -11.90
N ARG A 154 18.37 0.66 -12.82
CA ARG A 154 18.63 2.07 -13.15
C ARG A 154 18.35 3.03 -11.98
N LEU A 155 17.51 2.62 -11.04
CA LEU A 155 17.25 3.36 -9.79
C LEU A 155 18.28 3.06 -8.68
N GLY A 156 19.32 2.26 -8.99
CA GLY A 156 20.36 1.86 -8.04
C GLY A 156 20.00 0.65 -7.18
N GLY A 157 18.87 -0.02 -7.46
CA GLY A 157 18.44 -1.21 -6.75
C GLY A 157 19.02 -2.50 -7.31
N GLN A 158 19.04 -3.55 -6.49
CA GLN A 158 19.47 -4.89 -6.86
C GLN A 158 18.26 -5.84 -6.75
N PRO A 159 17.45 -5.99 -7.82
CA PRO A 159 16.24 -6.80 -7.77
C PRO A 159 16.56 -8.30 -7.81
N VAL A 160 16.02 -9.04 -6.85
CA VAL A 160 16.08 -10.50 -6.77
C VAL A 160 14.67 -11.04 -6.93
N TRP A 161 14.46 -11.99 -7.84
CA TRP A 161 13.17 -12.65 -7.97
C TRP A 161 12.94 -13.60 -6.79
N ARG A 162 11.81 -13.43 -6.11
CA ARG A 162 11.37 -14.33 -5.04
C ARG A 162 10.79 -15.60 -5.65
N ASP A 163 11.67 -16.53 -6.02
CA ASP A 163 11.30 -17.78 -6.64
C ASP A 163 10.40 -18.64 -5.73
N GLY A 164 9.51 -19.43 -6.33
CA GLY A 164 8.52 -20.25 -5.64
C GLY A 164 7.39 -19.46 -4.95
N THR A 165 7.35 -18.13 -5.06
CA THR A 165 6.29 -17.30 -4.47
C THR A 165 5.39 -16.72 -5.56
N THR A 166 4.09 -17.04 -5.49
CA THR A 166 3.04 -16.39 -6.27
C THR A 166 2.08 -15.70 -5.31
N THR A 167 1.77 -14.43 -5.56
CA THR A 167 0.84 -13.65 -4.74
C THR A 167 -0.60 -14.15 -4.93
N ASP A 168 -1.50 -13.74 -4.03
CA ASP A 168 -2.94 -14.02 -4.15
C ASP A 168 -3.59 -13.45 -5.43
N ASN A 169 -2.87 -12.59 -6.17
CA ASN A 169 -3.31 -12.02 -7.45
C ASN A 169 -2.67 -12.72 -8.67
N GLY A 170 -1.91 -13.80 -8.47
CA GLY A 170 -1.23 -14.52 -9.56
C GLY A 170 0.06 -13.85 -10.05
N ASN A 171 0.54 -12.82 -9.36
CA ASN A 171 1.74 -12.07 -9.73
C ASN A 171 3.00 -12.56 -9.01
N TRP A 172 4.16 -12.14 -9.51
CA TRP A 172 5.47 -12.43 -8.92
C TRP A 172 6.01 -11.25 -8.12
N ILE A 173 7.05 -11.48 -7.32
CA ILE A 173 7.70 -10.43 -6.50
C ILE A 173 9.18 -10.31 -6.87
N LEU A 174 9.64 -9.07 -7.02
CA LEU A 174 11.05 -8.71 -7.00
C LEU A 174 11.38 -8.06 -5.66
N ASP A 175 12.29 -8.65 -4.90
CA ASP A 175 12.88 -8.09 -3.69
C ASP A 175 14.07 -7.22 -4.05
N VAL A 176 13.96 -5.91 -3.82
CA VAL A 176 14.97 -4.93 -4.27
C VAL A 176 15.90 -4.58 -3.12
N HIS A 177 17.14 -5.05 -3.22
CA HIS A 177 18.20 -4.79 -2.26
C HIS A 177 19.00 -3.52 -2.60
N GLY A 178 19.82 -3.06 -1.66
CA GLY A 178 20.81 -2.00 -1.89
C GLY A 178 20.24 -0.58 -1.97
N LEU A 179 18.94 -0.41 -1.73
CA LEU A 179 18.31 0.90 -1.71
C LEU A 179 18.46 1.57 -0.34
N ARG A 180 18.72 2.87 -0.34
CA ARG A 180 18.59 3.74 0.84
C ARG A 180 17.48 4.74 0.60
N ILE A 181 16.30 4.49 1.18
CA ILE A 181 15.06 5.20 0.83
C ILE A 181 14.85 6.35 1.81
N THR A 182 15.43 7.51 1.51
CA THR A 182 15.29 8.73 2.33
C THR A 182 14.00 9.49 2.03
N ASP A 183 13.49 9.36 0.81
CA ASP A 183 12.30 10.04 0.30
C ASP A 183 11.37 9.06 -0.43
N PRO A 184 10.55 8.28 0.31
CA PRO A 184 9.67 7.27 -0.28
C PRO A 184 8.57 7.84 -1.20
N GLY A 185 8.27 9.14 -1.09
CA GLY A 185 7.31 9.84 -1.96
C GLY A 185 7.96 10.44 -3.23
N GLY A 186 9.28 10.51 -3.26
CA GLY A 186 10.05 11.19 -4.32
C GLY A 186 10.06 12.71 -4.16
N ALA A 187 10.97 13.37 -4.88
CA ALA A 187 11.22 14.81 -4.76
C ALA A 187 9.99 15.71 -5.04
N GLY A 188 8.98 15.21 -5.76
CA GLY A 188 7.73 15.92 -6.06
C GLY A 188 6.60 15.75 -5.04
N ALA A 189 6.76 14.87 -4.04
CA ALA A 189 5.75 14.67 -2.98
C ALA A 189 6.02 15.52 -1.72
N ARG A 190 7.07 16.35 -1.74
CA ARG A 190 7.56 17.09 -0.55
C ARG A 190 6.61 18.16 -0.02
N ASP A 191 5.73 18.69 -0.87
CA ASP A 191 4.83 19.82 -0.52
C ASP A 191 3.34 19.47 -0.53
N GLN A 192 2.97 18.20 -0.75
CA GLN A 192 1.59 17.78 -0.53
C GLN A 192 1.48 17.14 0.85
N PRO A 193 0.77 17.74 1.82
CA PRO A 193 0.46 17.04 3.05
C PRO A 193 -0.29 15.77 2.67
N ASP A 194 0.24 14.58 3.01
CA ASP A 194 -0.56 13.36 3.00
C ASP A 194 -1.77 13.65 3.90
N PRO A 195 -2.99 13.79 3.33
CA PRO A 195 -4.16 14.21 4.09
C PRO A 195 -4.50 13.22 5.20
N ARG A 196 -3.89 12.03 5.17
CA ARG A 196 -4.08 10.95 6.14
C ARG A 196 -2.86 10.69 7.02
N ARG A 197 -1.83 11.56 7.00
CA ARG A 197 -0.71 11.50 7.97
C ARG A 197 -1.20 11.48 9.42
N GLY A 198 -2.29 12.19 9.72
CA GLY A 198 -2.95 12.17 11.03
C GLY A 198 -3.80 10.92 11.32
N GLN A 199 -4.16 10.15 10.30
CA GLN A 199 -5.00 8.96 10.37
C GLN A 199 -4.19 7.65 10.47
N ARG A 200 -2.85 7.71 10.38
CA ARG A 200 -1.96 6.56 10.63
C ARG A 200 -1.57 6.50 12.11
N GLY A 201 -2.23 5.61 12.85
CA GLY A 201 -1.87 5.24 14.22
C GLY A 201 -0.76 4.20 14.24
N PHE A 202 0.04 4.20 15.31
CA PHE A 202 1.05 3.16 15.55
C PHE A 202 0.87 2.61 16.95
N VAL A 203 0.85 1.28 17.02
CA VAL A 203 0.78 0.56 18.29
C VAL A 203 2.00 -0.34 18.39
N ARG A 204 2.69 -0.26 19.53
CA ARG A 204 3.97 -0.92 19.78
C ARG A 204 3.90 -1.77 21.02
N ALA A 205 4.65 -2.87 21.01
CA ALA A 205 5.07 -3.50 22.26
C ALA A 205 5.89 -2.50 23.08
N ALA A 206 5.64 -2.40 24.38
CA ALA A 206 6.31 -1.43 25.24
C ALA A 206 7.81 -1.73 25.39
N SER A 207 8.64 -1.16 24.51
CA SER A 207 10.07 -0.86 24.72
C SER A 207 10.63 -0.17 23.45
N GLY A 208 10.72 1.16 23.48
CA GLY A 208 11.40 1.95 22.44
C GLY A 208 10.46 2.92 21.69
N ARG A 209 10.82 4.21 21.70
CA ARG A 209 10.16 5.26 20.92
C ARG A 209 10.70 5.27 19.49
N CYS A 210 9.83 5.30 18.49
CA CYS A 210 10.16 5.92 17.21
C CYS A 210 9.54 7.32 17.28
N GLY A 211 10.39 8.34 17.31
CA GLY A 211 10.06 9.67 17.79
C GLY A 211 8.94 10.31 16.98
N ALA A 212 7.78 10.53 17.60
CA ALA A 212 6.85 11.57 17.16
C ALA A 212 7.23 12.87 17.88
N GLY A 213 8.23 13.57 17.35
CA GLY A 213 8.55 14.94 17.78
C GLY A 213 7.69 15.93 17.00
N GLY A 214 6.58 16.38 17.60
CA GLY A 214 5.75 17.45 17.03
C GLY A 214 4.50 17.70 17.88
N ARG A 215 4.56 18.75 18.71
CA ARG A 215 3.43 19.24 19.51
C ARG A 215 2.50 20.11 18.66
N HIS A 216 1.19 19.98 18.93
CA HIS A 216 0.09 20.95 18.79
C HIS A 216 -0.14 21.69 17.46
N ALA A 217 -1.38 21.65 16.94
CA ALA A 217 -2.39 22.70 17.15
C ALA A 217 -3.68 22.35 16.38
N ALA A 218 -4.82 22.50 17.05
CA ALA A 218 -6.13 22.43 16.43
C ALA A 218 -6.36 23.64 15.52
N THR A 219 -6.72 23.43 14.25
CA THR A 219 -7.42 24.47 13.48
C THR A 219 -8.34 23.84 12.43
N ARG A 220 -9.61 24.24 12.48
CA ARG A 220 -10.65 24.00 11.48
C ARG A 220 -10.25 24.61 10.13
N THR A 221 -10.67 24.03 9.00
CA THR A 221 -11.62 24.59 7.99
C THR A 221 -11.67 23.65 6.76
N ALA A 222 -12.82 23.63 6.09
CA ALA A 222 -13.22 22.72 5.01
C ALA A 222 -12.76 23.12 3.59
N ALA A 223 -12.78 22.11 2.70
CA ALA A 223 -13.06 22.07 1.25
C ALA A 223 -12.23 22.93 0.25
N LEU A 224 -11.79 22.28 -0.84
CA LEU A 224 -12.14 22.66 -2.23
C LEU A 224 -11.83 21.55 -3.26
N LYS A 225 -12.64 21.54 -4.31
CA LYS A 225 -12.79 20.55 -5.40
C LYS A 225 -11.85 20.83 -6.60
N ARG A 226 -11.44 19.72 -7.24
CA ARG A 226 -11.21 19.38 -8.67
C ARG A 226 -10.21 20.18 -9.53
N GLY A 227 -9.38 19.39 -10.24
CA GLY A 227 -8.80 19.75 -11.54
C GLY A 227 -7.77 18.74 -12.05
N ALA A 228 -8.12 18.05 -13.15
CA ALA A 228 -7.24 17.32 -14.08
C ALA A 228 -6.59 15.98 -13.63
N CYS A 229 -7.25 14.91 -14.07
CA CYS A 229 -6.65 13.63 -14.44
C CYS A 229 -5.56 13.81 -15.53
N PRO A 230 -4.39 13.16 -15.42
CA PRO A 230 -3.64 12.71 -16.59
C PRO A 230 -4.00 11.25 -16.88
N GLN A 231 -4.62 11.07 -18.04
CA GLN A 231 -4.96 9.80 -18.67
C GLN A 231 -3.74 8.89 -18.83
N MET A 232 -3.90 7.59 -18.53
CA MET A 232 -3.38 6.52 -19.40
C MET A 232 -4.09 5.19 -19.10
N CYS A 233 -5.29 5.02 -19.64
CA CYS A 233 -5.88 3.72 -19.97
C CYS A 233 -6.94 3.94 -21.06
N CYS A 234 -7.05 2.94 -21.95
CA CYS A 234 -8.04 2.79 -23.03
C CYS A 234 -7.66 3.40 -24.40
N VAL A 235 -7.08 2.56 -25.26
CA VAL A 235 -7.15 2.71 -26.73
C VAL A 235 -7.99 1.55 -27.26
N ALA A 236 -9.24 1.85 -27.62
CA ALA A 236 -9.98 1.16 -28.68
C ALA A 236 -11.14 2.05 -29.15
N ASP A 237 -11.14 2.32 -30.46
CA ASP A 237 -12.25 2.69 -31.35
C ASP A 237 -12.96 4.07 -31.31
N ARG A 238 -12.39 5.01 -32.09
CA ARG A 238 -12.97 5.81 -33.23
C ARG A 238 -14.27 6.68 -33.01
N PRO A 239 -14.65 7.63 -33.92
CA PRO A 239 -14.10 8.99 -33.96
C PRO A 239 -15.12 10.17 -34.16
N ARG A 240 -14.59 11.40 -34.02
CA ARG A 240 -14.97 12.71 -34.64
C ARG A 240 -16.38 13.27 -34.45
N ALA A 241 -16.47 14.42 -33.76
CA ALA A 241 -16.83 15.71 -34.36
C ALA A 241 -16.76 16.85 -33.33
N ALA A 242 -16.49 18.06 -33.81
CA ALA A 242 -16.78 19.33 -33.15
C ALA A 242 -15.93 19.73 -31.93
N CYS A 243 -14.70 20.19 -32.18
CA CYS A 243 -14.23 21.37 -31.46
C CYS A 243 -13.73 22.38 -32.49
N CYS A 244 -14.71 23.07 -33.08
CA CYS A 244 -14.53 24.17 -33.99
C CYS A 244 -13.83 25.34 -33.28
N LYS A 245 -12.88 25.94 -34.02
CA LYS A 245 -12.51 27.37 -34.05
C LYS A 245 -11.57 27.89 -32.95
N SER A 246 -10.32 28.12 -33.38
CA SER A 246 -9.41 29.15 -32.82
C SER A 246 -9.98 30.57 -33.05
N PRO A 247 -9.40 31.63 -32.45
CA PRO A 247 -8.26 32.26 -33.11
C PRO A 247 -7.14 32.82 -32.21
N ALA A 248 -5.98 32.92 -32.86
CA ALA A 248 -4.93 33.94 -32.72
C ALA A 248 -3.99 33.93 -31.50
N LEU A 249 -2.71 33.60 -31.78
CA LEU A 249 -1.57 34.47 -31.47
C LEU A 249 -0.32 34.10 -32.31
N SER A 250 0.03 35.05 -33.18
CA SER A 250 1.35 35.43 -33.71
C SER A 250 2.44 34.39 -34.05
N ARG A 251 2.60 34.19 -35.37
CA ARG A 251 3.85 34.33 -36.17
C ARG A 251 5.20 34.19 -35.44
N ARG A 252 5.94 33.12 -35.77
CA ARG A 252 7.25 33.21 -36.44
C ARG A 252 7.59 31.87 -37.10
N ALA A 253 7.79 31.93 -38.42
CA ALA A 253 8.15 30.82 -39.27
C ALA A 253 9.64 30.46 -39.12
N ARG A 254 9.95 29.17 -38.98
CA ARG A 254 11.10 28.55 -39.64
C ARG A 254 10.66 27.17 -40.13
N ARG A 255 10.73 27.02 -41.46
CA ARG A 255 10.51 25.80 -42.23
C ARG A 255 11.60 24.79 -41.88
N LEU A 256 11.21 23.57 -41.52
CA LEU A 256 11.96 22.37 -41.83
C LEU A 256 10.93 21.30 -42.23
N ALA A 257 11.15 20.73 -43.40
CA ALA A 257 10.28 19.77 -44.06
C ALA A 257 10.17 18.46 -43.26
N ALA A 258 8.95 17.96 -43.08
CA ALA A 258 8.69 16.60 -42.61
C ALA A 258 8.57 15.66 -43.82
N PRO A 259 9.14 14.45 -43.79
CA PRO A 259 8.89 13.43 -44.80
C PRO A 259 7.48 12.84 -44.64
N SER A 260 6.84 12.53 -45.77
CA SER A 260 5.51 11.94 -45.88
C SER A 260 5.40 10.58 -45.18
N PRO A 261 4.30 10.26 -44.49
CA PRO A 261 4.06 8.92 -43.97
C PRO A 261 3.69 7.92 -45.07
N PRO A 262 4.01 6.62 -44.92
CA PRO A 262 3.67 5.58 -45.90
C PRO A 262 2.16 5.28 -45.88
N VAL A 263 1.60 5.20 -47.09
CA VAL A 263 0.21 4.80 -47.35
C VAL A 263 0.11 3.28 -47.25
N TRP A 264 -0.56 2.76 -46.22
CA TRP A 264 -0.97 1.35 -46.17
C TRP A 264 -2.46 1.27 -46.49
N GLY A 265 -2.78 0.78 -47.68
CA GLY A 265 -4.14 0.56 -48.14
C GLY A 265 -4.78 -0.66 -47.46
N CYS A 266 -6.05 -0.52 -47.05
CA CYS A 266 -6.92 -1.65 -46.77
C CYS A 266 -7.40 -2.25 -48.10
N PRO A 267 -7.41 -3.58 -48.27
CA PRO A 267 -8.14 -4.21 -49.37
C PRO A 267 -9.65 -4.13 -49.12
N ALA A 268 -10.38 -3.73 -50.15
CA ALA A 268 -11.83 -3.74 -50.19
C ALA A 268 -12.36 -5.18 -50.25
N THR A 269 -13.49 -5.40 -49.59
CA THR A 269 -14.32 -6.61 -49.69
C THR A 269 -14.80 -6.86 -51.11
N GLY A 270 -14.63 -8.10 -51.55
CA GLY A 270 -15.20 -8.71 -52.76
C GLY A 270 -15.01 -10.22 -52.64
#